data_AF-A0A0D7AZL2-F1
#
_entry.id   AF-A0A0D7AZL2-F1
#
_cell.length_a   1.000
_cell.length_b   1.000
_cell.length_c   1.000
_cell.angle_alpha   90.00
_cell.angle_beta   90.00
_cell.angle_gamma   90.00
#
_symmetry.space_group_name_H-M   'P 1'
#
loop_
_entity.id
_entity.type
_entity.pdbx_description
1 polymer ?
#
loop_
_entity_poly.entity_id
_entity_poly.type
_entity_poly.pdbx_seq_one_letter_code
_entity_poly.pdbx_strand_id
1 'polypeptide(L)'
;SALSNLKPYIEALQSDVATLDADITKLKAALQELEIQRDTASHYLHLHKGLVCRFHDLPTEILCQIFLYCLPNSDYEGSYDLFSKKRAHDGRRAPWDLTAVCRRWRDVGLSMPRLW
;
A
#
# COMPACT_ATOMS: atom_id res chain seq x y z
N SER A 1 -40.10 16.50 -59.05
CA SER A 1 -38.62 16.59 -59.09
C SER A 1 -37.94 16.96 -57.77
N ALA A 2 -38.42 17.90 -56.96
CA ALA A 2 -37.71 18.26 -55.71
C ALA A 2 -37.91 17.23 -54.57
N LEU A 3 -39.13 16.68 -54.42
CA LEU A 3 -39.46 15.72 -53.36
C LEU A 3 -38.80 14.34 -53.54
N SER A 4 -38.46 13.94 -54.76
CA SER A 4 -37.82 12.64 -55.04
C SER A 4 -36.36 12.58 -54.58
N ASN A 5 -35.68 13.72 -54.47
CA ASN A 5 -34.29 13.79 -54.01
C ASN A 5 -34.17 13.93 -52.48
N LEU A 6 -35.25 14.34 -51.81
CA LEU A 6 -35.27 14.49 -50.34
C LEU A 6 -35.35 13.15 -49.61
N LYS A 7 -36.10 12.18 -50.15
CA LYS A 7 -36.20 10.84 -49.55
C LYS A 7 -34.85 10.13 -49.40
N PRO A 8 -34.04 9.94 -50.46
CA PRO A 8 -32.76 9.26 -50.34
C PRO A 8 -31.77 10.05 -49.46
N TYR A 9 -31.89 11.37 -49.42
CA TYR A 9 -31.08 12.21 -48.53
C TYR A 9 -31.44 12.00 -47.06
N ILE A 10 -32.74 11.90 -46.73
CA ILE A 10 -33.20 11.59 -45.37
C ILE A 10 -32.78 10.17 -44.98
N GLU A 11 -32.88 9.19 -45.89
CA GLU A 11 -32.44 7.81 -45.64
C GLU A 11 -30.92 7.74 -45.37
N ALA A 12 -30.11 8.50 -46.12
CA ALA A 12 -28.68 8.61 -45.87
C ALA A 12 -28.39 9.19 -44.47
N LEU A 13 -29.05 10.29 -44.10
CA LEU A 13 -28.90 10.88 -42.77
C LEU A 13 -29.35 9.93 -41.64
N GLN A 14 -30.40 9.15 -41.86
CA GLN A 14 -30.84 8.14 -40.89
C GLN A 14 -29.79 7.03 -40.73
N SER A 15 -29.16 6.60 -41.82
CA SER A 15 -28.06 5.63 -41.78
C SER A 15 -26.84 6.18 -41.06
N ASP A 16 -26.48 7.45 -41.29
CA ASP A 16 -25.35 8.09 -40.63
C ASP A 16 -25.59 8.23 -39.12
N VAL A 17 -26.80 8.66 -38.73
CA VAL A 17 -27.19 8.74 -37.30
C VAL A 17 -27.12 7.37 -36.65
N ALA A 18 -27.66 6.33 -37.30
CA ALA A 18 -27.61 4.96 -36.77
C ALA A 18 -26.16 4.45 -36.60
N THR A 19 -25.26 4.83 -37.50
CA THR A 19 -23.84 4.47 -37.43
C THR A 19 -23.16 5.19 -36.27
N LEU A 20 -23.41 6.49 -36.11
CA LEU A 20 -22.88 7.26 -34.99
C LEU A 20 -23.39 6.75 -33.63
N ASP A 21 -24.67 6.37 -33.54
CA ASP A 21 -25.22 5.77 -32.32
C ASP A 21 -24.55 4.43 -31.99
N ALA A 22 -24.26 3.61 -33.00
CA ALA A 22 -23.52 2.37 -32.82
C ALA A 22 -22.08 2.64 -32.29
N ASP A 23 -21.40 3.64 -32.84
CA ASP A 23 -20.05 4.01 -32.38
C ASP A 23 -20.07 4.58 -30.95
N ILE A 24 -21.08 5.41 -30.63
CA ILE A 24 -21.28 5.96 -29.28
C ILE A 24 -21.50 4.82 -28.28
N THR A 25 -22.35 3.84 -28.60
CA THR A 25 -22.61 2.72 -27.69
C THR A 25 -21.34 1.88 -27.48
N LYS A 26 -20.56 1.63 -28.53
CA LYS A 26 -19.28 0.93 -28.44
C LYS A 26 -18.26 1.66 -27.57
N LEU A 27 -18.11 2.97 -27.76
CA LEU A 27 -17.19 3.79 -26.96
C LEU A 27 -17.61 3.86 -25.49
N LYS A 28 -18.91 3.96 -25.21
CA LYS A 28 -19.43 3.93 -23.84
C LYS A 28 -19.12 2.61 -23.14
N ALA A 29 -19.27 1.47 -23.83
CA ALA A 29 -18.93 0.18 -23.27
C ALA A 29 -17.42 0.06 -22.97
N ALA A 30 -16.56 0.54 -23.87
CA ALA A 30 -15.12 0.56 -23.65
C ALA A 30 -14.72 1.47 -22.47
N LEU A 31 -15.38 2.62 -22.33
CA LEU A 31 -15.16 3.55 -21.21
C LEU A 31 -15.54 2.89 -19.88
N GLN A 32 -16.70 2.24 -19.81
CA GLN A 32 -17.14 1.52 -18.61
C GLN A 32 -16.14 0.44 -18.19
N GLU A 33 -15.63 -0.34 -19.14
CA GLU A 33 -14.61 -1.35 -18.85
C GLU A 33 -13.33 -0.72 -18.27
N LEU A 34 -12.85 0.37 -18.86
CA LEU A 34 -11.68 1.08 -18.34
C LEU A 34 -11.91 1.69 -16.96
N GLU A 35 -13.12 2.17 -16.66
CA GLU A 35 -13.48 2.66 -15.32
C GLU A 35 -13.44 1.55 -14.28
N ILE A 36 -13.99 0.38 -14.59
CA ILE A 36 -13.94 -0.80 -13.71
C ILE A 36 -12.48 -1.19 -13.44
N GLN A 37 -11.63 -1.21 -14.48
CA GLN A 37 -10.20 -1.51 -14.34
C GLN A 37 -9.47 -0.47 -13.48
N ARG A 38 -9.73 0.83 -13.70
CA ARG A 38 -9.18 1.93 -12.92
C ARG A 38 -9.56 1.81 -11.44
N ASP A 39 -10.83 1.55 -11.16
CA ASP A 39 -11.35 1.48 -9.80
C ASP A 39 -10.75 0.29 -9.06
N THR A 40 -10.66 -0.86 -9.74
CA THR A 40 -9.97 -2.06 -9.24
C THR A 40 -8.49 -1.75 -8.92
N ALA A 41 -7.76 -1.16 -9.87
CA ALA A 41 -6.35 -0.80 -9.66
C ALA A 41 -6.17 0.22 -8.52
N SER A 42 -7.07 1.20 -8.42
CA SER A 42 -7.06 2.22 -7.38
C SER A 42 -7.31 1.62 -5.99
N HIS A 43 -8.21 0.63 -5.89
CA HIS A 43 -8.46 -0.10 -4.66
C HIS A 43 -7.20 -0.82 -4.17
N TYR A 44 -6.54 -1.58 -5.04
CA TYR A 44 -5.28 -2.26 -4.70
C TYR A 44 -4.18 -1.27 -4.34
N LEU A 45 -4.04 -0.19 -5.10
CA LEU A 45 -3.04 0.84 -4.83
C LEU A 45 -3.26 1.51 -3.47
N HIS A 46 -4.51 1.79 -3.10
CA HIS A 46 -4.83 2.34 -1.79
C HIS A 46 -4.47 1.38 -0.65
N LEU A 47 -4.83 0.09 -0.79
CA LEU A 47 -4.49 -0.95 0.18
C LEU A 47 -2.97 -1.04 0.41
N HIS A 48 -2.18 -1.10 -0.68
CA HIS A 48 -0.74 -1.23 -0.60
C HIS A 48 -0.05 0.05 -0.11
N LYS A 49 -0.52 1.24 -0.50
CA LYS A 49 0.00 2.51 0.04
C LYS A 49 -0.20 2.61 1.55
N GLY A 50 -1.34 2.14 2.08
CA GLY A 50 -1.61 2.13 3.52
C GLY A 50 -0.65 1.26 4.34
N LEU A 51 -0.11 0.18 3.74
CA LEU A 51 0.88 -0.69 4.36
C LEU A 51 2.26 -0.02 4.45
N VAL A 52 2.66 0.68 3.38
CA VAL A 52 3.97 1.37 3.31
C VAL A 52 3.97 2.63 4.18
N CYS A 53 2.87 3.39 4.23
CA CYS A 53 2.84 4.66 4.95
C CYS A 53 2.97 4.49 6.48
N ARG A 54 2.23 3.56 7.09
CA ARG A 54 2.12 3.52 8.57
C ARG A 54 3.33 2.94 9.30
N PHE A 55 4.00 1.93 8.76
CA PHE A 55 5.17 1.33 9.43
C PHE A 55 6.44 2.18 9.24
N HIS A 56 6.49 2.98 8.18
CA HIS A 56 7.64 3.83 7.86
C HIS A 56 7.53 5.26 8.42
N ASP A 57 6.35 5.71 8.84
CA ASP A 57 6.15 7.08 9.38
C ASP A 57 6.23 7.18 10.91
N LEU A 58 6.34 6.06 11.64
CA LEU A 58 6.41 6.10 13.11
C LEU A 58 7.63 6.91 13.59
N PRO A 59 7.51 8.03 14.31
CA PRO A 59 8.68 8.83 14.70
C PRO A 59 9.73 8.01 15.45
N THR A 60 11.00 8.38 15.31
CA THR A 60 12.13 7.68 15.93
C THR A 60 11.95 7.57 17.45
N GLU A 61 11.40 8.61 18.08
CA GLU A 61 11.14 8.69 19.51
C GLU A 61 10.17 7.60 19.98
N ILE A 62 9.10 7.37 19.21
CA ILE A 62 8.10 6.34 19.53
C ILE A 62 8.71 4.96 19.33
N LEU A 63 9.53 4.78 18.29
CA LEU A 63 10.24 3.52 18.07
C LEU A 63 11.22 3.21 19.20
N CYS A 64 11.97 4.20 19.68
CA CYS A 64 12.83 4.09 20.84
C CYS A 64 12.05 3.71 22.12
N GLN A 65 10.86 4.28 22.33
CA GLN A 65 10.01 3.89 23.46
C GLN A 65 9.54 2.44 23.36
N ILE A 66 9.08 2.01 22.19
CA ILE A 66 8.71 0.60 21.95
C ILE A 66 9.88 -0.32 22.28
N PHE A 67 11.09 0.01 21.83
CA PHE A 67 12.29 -0.78 22.12
C PHE A 67 12.53 -0.92 23.62
N LEU A 68 12.41 0.17 24.38
CA LEU A 68 12.55 0.15 25.84
C LEU A 68 11.46 -0.69 26.52
N TYR A 69 10.21 -0.65 26.04
CA TYR A 69 9.12 -1.48 26.56
C TYR A 69 9.31 -2.97 26.25
N CYS A 70 9.98 -3.31 25.15
CA CYS A 70 10.30 -4.68 24.79
C CYS A 70 11.48 -5.26 25.58
N LEU A 71 12.21 -4.44 26.35
CA LEU A 71 13.24 -4.93 27.25
C LEU A 71 12.56 -5.58 28.47
N PRO A 72 13.04 -6.75 28.93
CA PRO A 72 12.52 -7.35 30.15
C PRO A 72 12.74 -6.39 31.33
N ASN A 73 11.71 -6.12 32.12
CA ASN A 73 11.81 -5.39 33.38
C ASN A 73 12.84 -6.09 34.27
N SER A 74 14.06 -5.57 34.32
CA SER A 74 15.05 -5.98 35.29
C SER A 74 14.75 -5.21 36.57
N ASP A 75 13.92 -5.78 37.44
CA ASP A 75 13.83 -5.34 38.84
C ASP A 75 15.17 -5.50 39.59
N TYR A 76 16.22 -6.01 38.94
CA TYR A 76 17.58 -6.04 39.44
C TYR A 76 18.58 -5.58 38.38
N GLU A 77 19.16 -4.41 38.67
CA GLU A 77 20.59 -4.13 38.50
C GLU A 77 21.15 -4.21 37.07
N GLY A 78 21.01 -3.10 36.33
CA GLY A 78 22.09 -2.42 35.56
C GLY A 78 23.01 -3.22 34.64
N SER A 79 22.71 -4.48 34.35
CA SER A 79 23.53 -5.40 33.59
C SER A 79 22.58 -6.21 32.71
N TYR A 80 22.42 -5.76 31.46
CA TYR A 80 21.86 -6.60 30.41
C TYR A 80 22.81 -7.78 30.22
N ASP A 81 22.55 -8.86 30.94
CA ASP A 81 23.40 -10.03 31.04
C ASP A 81 23.51 -10.70 29.66
N LEU A 82 24.50 -10.26 28.87
CA LEU A 82 24.89 -10.78 27.56
C LEU A 82 25.13 -12.29 27.58
N PHE A 83 25.29 -12.88 28.77
CA PHE A 83 25.63 -14.28 28.99
C PHE A 83 24.69 -14.98 29.97
N SER A 84 23.44 -14.52 30.12
CA SER A 84 22.48 -15.20 30.99
C SER A 84 22.10 -16.57 30.44
N LYS A 85 22.91 -17.56 30.85
CA LYS A 85 22.86 -19.01 30.56
C LYS A 85 21.52 -19.68 30.88
N LYS A 86 20.56 -18.97 31.48
CA LYS A 86 19.27 -19.53 31.92
C LYS A 86 18.09 -19.39 30.94
N ARG A 87 18.25 -18.78 29.75
CA ARG A 87 17.15 -18.75 28.74
C ARG A 87 17.62 -19.01 27.31
N ALA A 88 18.55 -19.95 27.16
CA ALA A 88 19.08 -20.38 25.86
C ALA A 88 18.34 -21.63 25.35
N HIS A 89 17.01 -21.58 25.23
CA HIS A 89 16.29 -22.61 24.46
C HIS A 89 15.91 -22.13 23.04
N ASP A 90 15.91 -20.83 22.74
CA ASP A 90 15.53 -20.34 21.39
C ASP A 90 16.35 -19.16 20.85
N GLY A 91 17.56 -18.95 21.37
CA GLY A 91 18.64 -18.25 20.64
C GLY A 91 18.52 -16.75 20.37
N ARG A 92 17.42 -16.06 20.68
CA ARG A 92 17.27 -14.63 20.35
C ARG A 92 16.49 -13.85 21.43
N ARG A 93 17.05 -12.70 21.83
CA ARG A 93 16.49 -11.76 22.82
C ARG A 93 16.78 -10.31 22.39
N ALA A 94 15.97 -9.36 22.86
CA ALA A 94 16.24 -7.93 22.70
C ALA A 94 17.68 -7.62 23.17
N PRO A 95 18.44 -6.81 22.42
CA PRO A 95 17.96 -5.97 21.31
C PRO A 95 18.07 -6.61 19.91
N TRP A 96 18.67 -7.79 19.79
CA TRP A 96 18.94 -8.45 18.50
C TRP A 96 17.66 -8.72 17.69
N ASP A 97 16.57 -9.06 18.37
CA ASP A 97 15.25 -9.28 17.73
C ASP A 97 14.65 -8.02 17.15
N LEU A 98 14.81 -6.89 17.85
CA LEU A 98 14.31 -5.60 17.41
C LEU A 98 15.06 -5.13 16.15
N THR A 99 16.38 -5.34 16.11
CA THR A 99 17.22 -5.00 14.94
C THR A 99 17.05 -5.94 13.74
N ALA A 100 16.33 -7.06 13.91
CA ALA A 100 16.06 -8.03 12.85
C ALA A 100 14.77 -7.74 12.07
N VAL A 101 13.86 -6.90 12.59
CA VAL A 101 12.54 -6.64 12.00
C VAL A 101 12.61 -5.99 10.62
N CYS A 102 13.32 -4.87 10.48
CA CYS A 102 13.52 -4.20 9.19
C CYS A 102 14.76 -3.29 9.24
N ARG A 103 15.17 -2.76 8.08
CA ARG A 103 16.33 -1.84 7.98
C ARG A 103 16.18 -0.63 8.92
N ARG A 104 14.99 -0.02 8.94
CA ARG A 104 14.72 1.17 9.77
C ARG A 104 14.86 0.89 11.27
N TRP A 105 14.33 -0.24 11.74
CA TRP A 105 14.43 -0.63 13.14
C TRP A 105 15.88 -0.93 13.54
N ARG A 106 16.67 -1.51 12.62
CA ARG A 106 18.10 -1.69 12.82
C ARG A 106 18.84 -0.35 12.92
N ASP A 107 18.58 0.59 12.01
CA ASP A 107 19.23 1.90 12.01
C ASP A 107 18.96 2.65 13.31
N VAL A 108 17.72 2.62 13.82
CA VAL A 108 17.34 3.24 15.10
C VAL A 108 17.91 2.47 16.30
N GLY A 109 17.88 1.13 16.27
CA GLY A 109 18.41 0.32 17.38
C GLY A 109 19.93 0.45 17.54
N LEU A 110 20.66 0.59 16.43
CA LEU A 110 22.11 0.84 16.43
C LEU A 110 22.45 2.26 16.87
N SER A 111 21.59 3.25 16.62
CA SER A 111 21.80 4.63 17.06
C SER A 111 21.34 4.90 18.50
N MET A 112 20.84 3.88 19.20
CA MET A 112 20.35 3.97 20.58
C MET A 112 21.28 3.21 21.54
N PRO A 113 22.31 3.86 22.14
CA PRO A 113 23.24 3.21 23.06
C PRO A 113 22.57 2.55 24.27
N ARG A 114 21.45 3.11 24.74
CA ARG A 114 20.68 2.60 25.89
C ARG A 114 20.03 1.23 25.66
N LEU A 115 20.06 0.73 24.43
CA LEU A 115 19.44 -0.52 24.02
C LEU A 115 20.42 -1.73 24.12
N TRP A 116 21.72 -1.45 24.26
CA TRP A 116 22.82 -2.41 24.36
C TRP A 116 23.38 -2.46 25.78
#